data_AF-E7GTG5-F1
#
_entry.id   AF-E7GTG5-F1
#
_cell.length_a   1.000
_cell.length_b   1.000
_cell.length_c   1.000
_cell.angle_alpha   90.00
_cell.angle_beta   90.00
_cell.angle_gamma   90.00
#
_symmetry.space_group_name_H-M   'P 1'
#
loop_
_entity.id
_entity.type
_entity.pdbx_description
1 polymer ?
#
loop_
_entity_poly.entity_id
_entity_poly.type
_entity_poly.pdbx_seq_one_letter_code
_entity_poly.pdbx_strand_id
1 'polypeptide(L)'
;MKLTNYEQDVLNGKYGEGAAMAMEIQVAIGETFDAPRMVPVTRTHVALSAQDADLWFAEKLLSKGAKCKIPPTINPSICIKYLNEHLHEVPDEGKNIVFATNEAYRKLGAQLTFDCTPYLQQNVPAYGEVIAFSESSATPYVNSVIGARTNREGANSALCAAITGMVPEYGLLFDENRKAEILVDVQADVKTDFDYQILGWCYPEKYKGLEVPVFKGIKERPTPEGFMNFGAQLNTSG
;
A
#
# COMPACT_ATOMS: atom_id res chain seq x y z
N MET A 1 14.32 -2.73 -18.18
CA MET A 1 13.49 -3.84 -17.67
C MET A 1 13.24 -4.90 -18.74
N LYS A 2 13.27 -6.19 -18.40
CA LYS A 2 12.96 -7.32 -19.30
C LYS A 2 11.58 -7.89 -18.99
N LEU A 3 10.69 -7.87 -19.98
CA LEU A 3 9.36 -8.45 -19.88
C LEU A 3 9.32 -9.89 -20.43
N THR A 4 8.49 -10.74 -19.81
CA THR A 4 8.12 -12.05 -20.37
C THR A 4 7.17 -11.89 -21.57
N ASN A 5 6.98 -12.97 -22.35
CA ASN A 5 6.00 -12.94 -23.44
C ASN A 5 4.58 -12.63 -22.93
N TYR A 6 4.21 -13.15 -21.76
CA TYR A 6 2.91 -12.87 -21.14
C TYR A 6 2.80 -11.39 -20.76
N GLU A 7 3.80 -10.83 -20.08
CA GLU A 7 3.83 -9.41 -19.71
C GLU A 7 3.77 -8.49 -20.93
N GLN A 8 4.52 -8.82 -21.99
CA GLN A 8 4.48 -8.08 -23.25
C GLN A 8 3.12 -8.19 -23.92
N ASP A 9 2.45 -9.35 -23.84
CA ASP A 9 1.11 -9.55 -24.35
C ASP A 9 0.04 -8.75 -23.59
N VAL A 10 0.18 -8.61 -22.26
CA VAL A 10 -0.64 -7.69 -21.45
C VAL A 10 -0.41 -6.26 -21.88
N LEU A 11 0.85 -5.82 -21.98
CA LEU A 11 1.21 -4.47 -22.42
C LEU A 11 0.67 -4.14 -23.82
N ASN A 12 0.71 -5.12 -24.74
CA ASN A 12 0.20 -4.97 -26.10
C ASN A 12 -1.34 -5.05 -26.21
N GLY A 13 -2.06 -5.18 -25.09
CA GLY A 13 -3.54 -5.18 -25.09
C GLY A 13 -4.21 -6.49 -25.43
N LYS A 14 -3.49 -7.62 -25.50
CA LYS A 14 -4.12 -8.94 -25.77
C LYS A 14 -5.12 -9.36 -24.69
N TYR A 15 -5.00 -8.78 -23.48
CA TYR A 15 -5.88 -9.03 -22.34
C TYR A 15 -6.82 -7.86 -22.03
N GLY A 16 -7.06 -6.98 -23.01
CA GLY A 16 -7.95 -5.83 -22.89
C GLY A 16 -7.22 -4.52 -22.61
N GLU A 17 -7.84 -3.42 -23.04
CA GLU A 17 -7.24 -2.09 -23.01
C GLU A 17 -6.97 -1.59 -21.57
N GLY A 18 -7.86 -1.91 -20.63
CA GLY A 18 -7.66 -1.52 -19.23
C GLY A 18 -6.49 -2.25 -18.56
N ALA A 19 -6.24 -3.51 -18.93
CA ALA A 19 -5.08 -4.25 -18.44
C ALA A 19 -3.77 -3.74 -19.05
N ALA A 20 -3.78 -3.36 -20.33
CA ALA A 20 -2.64 -2.69 -20.98
C ALA A 20 -2.30 -1.37 -20.30
N MET A 21 -3.31 -0.50 -20.06
CA MET A 21 -3.11 0.76 -19.34
C MET A 21 -2.49 0.56 -17.95
N ALA A 22 -2.97 -0.43 -17.19
CA ALA A 22 -2.38 -0.75 -15.89
C ALA A 22 -0.93 -1.27 -16.01
N MET A 23 -0.65 -2.06 -17.04
CA MET A 23 0.68 -2.58 -17.32
C MET A 23 1.65 -1.48 -17.77
N GLU A 24 1.22 -0.52 -18.58
CA GLU A 24 2.01 0.65 -18.98
C GLU A 24 2.52 1.41 -17.76
N ILE A 25 1.66 1.63 -16.75
CA ILE A 25 2.03 2.29 -15.49
C ILE A 25 3.06 1.47 -14.72
N GLN A 26 2.86 0.15 -14.59
CA GLN A 26 3.82 -0.72 -13.91
C GLN A 26 5.17 -0.77 -14.62
N VAL A 27 5.16 -0.77 -15.95
CA VAL A 27 6.36 -0.72 -16.78
C VAL A 27 7.11 0.59 -16.59
N ALA A 28 6.39 1.72 -16.62
CA ALA A 28 6.99 3.03 -16.40
C ALA A 28 7.61 3.16 -15.00
N ILE A 29 6.95 2.63 -13.96
CA ILE A 29 7.52 2.56 -12.61
C ILE A 29 8.79 1.70 -12.62
N GLY A 30 8.75 0.53 -13.26
CA GLY A 30 9.90 -0.36 -13.37
C GLY A 30 11.09 0.28 -14.10
N GLU A 31 10.84 1.01 -15.18
CA GLU A 31 11.87 1.75 -15.90
C GLU A 31 12.43 2.91 -15.07
N THR A 32 11.60 3.60 -14.30
CA THR A 32 12.01 4.70 -13.41
C THR A 32 12.98 4.22 -12.32
N PHE A 33 12.78 3.01 -11.81
CA PHE A 33 13.61 2.41 -10.75
C PHE A 33 14.63 1.40 -11.26
N ASP A 34 14.92 1.38 -12.56
CA ASP A 34 15.86 0.45 -13.20
C ASP A 34 15.59 -1.03 -12.87
N ALA A 35 14.32 -1.39 -12.67
CA ALA A 35 13.90 -2.74 -12.34
C ALA A 35 14.33 -3.72 -13.46
N PRO A 36 14.99 -4.84 -13.12
CA PRO A 36 15.44 -5.80 -14.12
C PRO A 36 14.27 -6.56 -14.76
N ARG A 37 13.18 -6.79 -14.02
CA ARG A 37 12.00 -7.58 -14.45
C ARG A 37 10.76 -7.25 -13.62
N MET A 38 9.64 -7.84 -14.00
CA MET A 38 8.43 -7.93 -13.18
C MET A 38 8.46 -9.17 -12.28
N VAL A 39 7.75 -9.13 -11.16
CA VAL A 39 7.51 -10.27 -10.27
C VAL A 39 6.02 -10.36 -9.92
N PRO A 40 5.46 -11.59 -9.78
CA PRO A 40 4.06 -11.75 -9.45
C PRO A 40 3.78 -11.29 -8.02
N VAL A 41 2.59 -10.72 -7.80
CA VAL A 41 2.05 -10.50 -6.45
C VAL A 41 0.93 -11.45 -6.16
N THR A 42 0.79 -11.82 -4.90
CA THR A 42 -0.26 -12.75 -4.42
C THR A 42 -1.36 -12.03 -3.65
N ARG A 43 -1.08 -10.82 -3.15
CA ARG A 43 -2.02 -9.99 -2.38
C ARG A 43 -1.89 -8.53 -2.76
N THR A 44 -3.01 -7.84 -2.76
CA THR A 44 -3.08 -6.40 -3.01
C THR A 44 -3.99 -5.71 -2.00
N HIS A 45 -3.65 -4.45 -1.72
CA HIS A 45 -4.44 -3.57 -0.89
C HIS A 45 -4.36 -2.14 -1.43
N VAL A 46 -5.50 -1.48 -1.61
CA VAL A 46 -5.57 -0.17 -2.27
C VAL A 46 -6.15 0.87 -1.32
N ALA A 47 -5.45 2.01 -1.19
CA ALA A 47 -6.00 3.17 -0.50
C ALA A 47 -7.21 3.72 -1.27
N LEU A 48 -8.27 4.05 -0.54
CA LEU A 48 -9.50 4.60 -1.07
C LEU A 48 -9.68 5.99 -0.48
N SER A 49 -9.69 7.01 -1.33
CA SER A 49 -9.81 8.41 -0.91
C SER A 49 -11.20 8.97 -1.17
N ALA A 50 -11.94 8.40 -2.13
CA ALA A 50 -13.20 8.96 -2.63
C ALA A 50 -13.09 10.43 -3.06
N GLN A 51 -11.94 10.80 -3.62
CA GLN A 51 -11.68 12.10 -4.26
C GLN A 51 -11.76 11.98 -5.79
N ASP A 52 -11.87 13.10 -6.49
CA ASP A 52 -12.11 13.14 -7.94
C ASP A 52 -11.07 12.34 -8.74
N ALA A 53 -9.79 12.44 -8.38
CA ALA A 53 -8.71 11.73 -9.08
C ALA A 53 -8.79 10.20 -8.91
N ASP A 54 -9.20 9.74 -7.72
CA ASP A 54 -9.36 8.33 -7.38
C ASP A 54 -10.55 7.72 -8.15
N LEU A 55 -11.70 8.39 -8.08
CA LEU A 55 -12.88 7.99 -8.87
C LEU A 55 -12.56 7.98 -10.37
N TRP A 56 -11.97 9.06 -10.88
CA TRP A 56 -11.63 9.19 -12.29
C TRP A 56 -10.74 8.05 -12.76
N PHE A 57 -9.69 7.71 -12.00
CA PHE A 57 -8.76 6.66 -12.39
C PHE A 57 -9.42 5.27 -12.37
N ALA A 58 -10.19 4.97 -11.32
CA ALA A 58 -10.93 3.71 -11.22
C ALA A 58 -11.97 3.56 -12.35
N GLU A 59 -12.75 4.61 -12.64
CA GLU A 59 -13.72 4.61 -13.73
C GLU A 59 -13.04 4.54 -15.10
N LYS A 60 -11.89 5.19 -15.27
CA LYS A 60 -11.13 5.11 -16.52
C LYS A 60 -10.70 3.68 -16.82
N LEU A 61 -10.12 2.98 -15.84
CA LEU A 61 -9.77 1.57 -15.96
C LEU A 61 -10.99 0.69 -16.22
N LEU A 62 -12.08 0.93 -15.49
CA LEU A 62 -13.33 0.19 -15.64
C LEU A 62 -13.96 0.37 -17.04
N SER A 63 -13.97 1.60 -17.57
CA SER A 63 -14.48 1.92 -18.91
C SER A 63 -13.72 1.21 -20.03
N LYS A 64 -12.46 0.86 -19.76
CA LYS A 64 -11.58 0.08 -20.64
C LYS A 64 -11.63 -1.43 -20.38
N GLY A 65 -12.60 -1.88 -19.58
CA GLY A 65 -12.85 -3.29 -19.30
C GLY A 65 -11.87 -3.92 -18.30
N ALA A 66 -11.12 -3.13 -17.54
CA ALA A 66 -10.20 -3.70 -16.54
C ALA A 66 -10.94 -4.53 -15.48
N LYS A 67 -10.26 -5.56 -14.99
CA LYS A 67 -10.65 -6.37 -13.83
C LYS A 67 -9.42 -6.70 -13.01
N CYS A 68 -9.57 -6.70 -11.69
CA CYS A 68 -8.51 -7.12 -10.78
C CYS A 68 -8.29 -8.62 -10.94
N LYS A 69 -7.08 -9.01 -11.36
CA LYS A 69 -6.63 -10.41 -11.36
C LYS A 69 -6.39 -10.90 -9.93
N ILE A 70 -5.87 -10.03 -9.07
CA ILE A 70 -5.72 -10.23 -7.63
C ILE A 70 -6.70 -9.28 -6.93
N PRO A 71 -7.84 -9.78 -6.42
CA PRO A 71 -8.87 -8.94 -5.79
C PRO A 71 -8.32 -8.16 -4.59
N PRO A 72 -8.22 -6.81 -4.68
CA PRO A 72 -7.65 -6.03 -3.59
C PRO A 72 -8.64 -5.91 -2.44
N THR A 73 -8.11 -5.92 -1.22
CA THR A 73 -8.79 -5.30 -0.06
C THR A 73 -8.65 -3.78 -0.17
N ILE A 74 -9.49 -3.01 0.53
CA ILE A 74 -9.45 -1.54 0.43
C ILE A 74 -9.47 -0.85 1.79
N ASN A 75 -8.86 0.33 1.84
CA ASN A 75 -8.92 1.24 2.98
C ASN A 75 -10.37 1.63 3.33
N PRO A 76 -10.60 2.17 4.54
CA PRO A 76 -11.91 2.66 4.95
C PRO A 76 -12.44 3.71 3.99
N SER A 77 -13.72 3.58 3.63
CA SER A 77 -14.47 4.61 2.93
C SER A 77 -15.10 5.58 3.93
N ILE A 78 -15.72 6.64 3.41
CA ILE A 78 -16.39 7.65 4.23
C ILE A 78 -17.71 7.08 4.77
N CYS A 79 -17.85 7.04 6.10
CA CYS A 79 -19.09 6.61 6.75
C CYS A 79 -20.14 7.72 6.74
N ILE A 80 -20.85 7.87 5.62
CA ILE A 80 -21.89 8.90 5.41
C ILE A 80 -22.94 8.91 6.53
N LYS A 81 -23.36 7.72 6.99
CA LYS A 81 -24.33 7.58 8.08
C LYS A 81 -23.82 8.26 9.37
N TYR A 82 -22.59 7.94 9.78
CA TYR A 82 -21.98 8.52 10.97
C TYR A 82 -21.86 10.04 10.87
N LEU A 83 -21.41 10.55 9.72
CA LEU A 83 -21.28 11.99 9.50
C LEU A 83 -22.64 12.70 9.63
N ASN A 84 -23.68 12.19 8.98
CA ASN A 84 -25.03 12.76 9.05
C ASN A 84 -25.64 12.69 10.45
N GLU A 85 -25.39 11.61 11.21
CA GLU A 85 -25.98 11.41 12.54
C GLU A 85 -25.26 12.17 13.65
N HIS A 86 -23.95 12.42 13.52
CA HIS A 86 -23.12 12.92 14.63
C HIS A 86 -22.39 14.22 14.36
N LEU A 87 -22.27 14.65 13.10
CA LEU A 87 -21.53 15.86 12.73
C LEU A 87 -22.43 16.81 11.95
N HIS A 88 -22.42 16.70 10.62
CA HIS A 88 -23.15 17.57 9.71
C HIS A 88 -23.68 16.77 8.54
N GLU A 89 -24.81 17.22 7.98
CA GLU A 89 -25.34 16.63 6.76
C GLU A 89 -24.31 16.78 5.62
N VAL A 90 -23.93 15.64 5.04
CA VAL A 90 -23.04 15.60 3.89
C VAL A 90 -23.81 16.08 2.65
N PRO A 91 -23.29 17.07 1.88
CA PRO A 91 -23.90 17.49 0.62
C PRO A 91 -24.04 16.34 -0.38
N ASP A 92 -25.00 16.45 -1.29
CA ASP A 92 -25.27 15.38 -2.26
C ASP A 92 -24.08 15.11 -3.18
N GLU A 93 -23.27 16.12 -3.54
CA GLU A 93 -22.03 15.86 -4.29
C GLU A 93 -21.07 14.96 -3.52
N GLY A 94 -20.91 15.20 -2.21
CA GLY A 94 -20.06 14.40 -1.33
C GLY A 94 -20.58 12.97 -1.14
N LYS A 95 -21.90 12.79 -1.05
CA LYS A 95 -22.51 11.45 -1.02
C LYS A 95 -22.27 10.72 -2.35
N ASN A 96 -22.49 11.39 -3.47
CA ASN A 96 -22.40 10.82 -4.81
C ASN A 96 -20.99 10.32 -5.14
N ILE A 97 -19.95 11.11 -4.84
CA ILE A 97 -18.57 10.69 -5.13
C ILE A 97 -18.16 9.46 -4.30
N VAL A 98 -18.57 9.37 -3.03
CA VAL A 98 -18.30 8.21 -2.17
C VAL A 98 -18.98 6.96 -2.72
N PHE A 99 -20.27 7.05 -3.07
CA PHE A 99 -21.00 5.92 -3.64
C PHE A 99 -20.42 5.49 -4.99
N ALA A 100 -20.14 6.44 -5.89
CA ALA A 100 -19.56 6.16 -7.20
C ALA A 100 -18.19 5.49 -7.07
N THR A 101 -17.35 5.95 -6.15
CA THR A 101 -16.01 5.37 -5.94
C THR A 101 -16.12 3.94 -5.41
N ASN A 102 -16.92 3.71 -4.37
CA ASN A 102 -17.14 2.36 -3.84
C ASN A 102 -17.67 1.40 -4.93
N GLU A 103 -18.59 1.88 -5.77
CA GLU A 103 -19.15 1.13 -6.89
C GLU A 103 -18.13 0.83 -7.99
N ALA A 104 -17.26 1.78 -8.33
CA ALA A 104 -16.20 1.58 -9.31
C ALA A 104 -15.22 0.50 -8.86
N TYR A 105 -14.75 0.56 -7.61
CA TYR A 105 -13.87 -0.45 -7.03
C TYR A 105 -14.54 -1.83 -6.95
N ARG A 106 -15.81 -1.89 -6.53
CA ARG A 106 -16.58 -3.14 -6.52
C ARG A 106 -16.68 -3.75 -7.92
N LYS A 107 -16.96 -2.93 -8.95
CA LYS A 107 -17.03 -3.38 -10.34
C LYS A 107 -15.68 -3.79 -10.91
N LEU A 108 -14.58 -3.19 -10.46
CA LEU A 108 -13.22 -3.63 -10.79
C LEU A 108 -12.86 -4.97 -10.13
N GLY A 109 -13.60 -5.41 -9.11
CA GLY A 109 -13.39 -6.68 -8.41
C GLY A 109 -12.73 -6.54 -7.04
N ALA A 110 -12.74 -5.35 -6.44
CA ALA A 110 -12.26 -5.14 -5.08
C ALA A 110 -13.18 -5.79 -4.04
N GLN A 111 -12.57 -6.26 -2.96
CA GLN A 111 -13.24 -6.67 -1.74
C GLN A 111 -13.37 -5.44 -0.84
N LEU A 112 -14.60 -4.95 -0.65
CA LEU A 112 -14.87 -3.73 0.11
C LEU A 112 -14.75 -3.95 1.63
N THR A 113 -13.53 -4.21 2.10
CA THR A 113 -13.21 -4.51 3.51
C THR A 113 -13.26 -3.28 4.40
N PHE A 114 -12.98 -2.10 3.85
CA PHE A 114 -12.95 -0.83 4.58
C PHE A 114 -12.05 -0.87 5.82
N ASP A 115 -10.81 -1.35 5.66
CA ASP A 115 -9.84 -1.58 6.75
C ASP A 115 -8.47 -1.04 6.32
N CYS A 116 -7.86 -0.18 7.14
CA CYS A 116 -6.53 0.38 6.89
C CYS A 116 -5.40 -0.50 7.45
N THR A 117 -5.74 -1.57 8.16
CA THR A 117 -4.80 -2.48 8.83
C THR A 117 -4.98 -3.92 8.36
N PRO A 118 -5.14 -4.17 7.05
CA PRO A 118 -5.58 -5.47 6.54
C PRO A 118 -4.57 -6.58 6.88
N TYR A 119 -3.29 -6.24 7.03
CA TYR A 119 -2.19 -7.13 7.37
C TYR A 119 -2.19 -7.60 8.84
N LEU A 120 -3.08 -7.10 9.70
CA LEU A 120 -3.27 -7.62 11.05
C LEU A 120 -4.30 -8.76 11.11
N GLN A 121 -5.26 -8.79 10.18
CA GLN A 121 -6.39 -9.74 10.27
C GLN A 121 -6.82 -10.34 8.94
N GLN A 122 -7.25 -9.53 7.97
CA GLN A 122 -8.00 -10.03 6.80
C GLN A 122 -7.12 -10.41 5.59
N ASN A 123 -5.97 -9.75 5.44
CA ASN A 123 -5.06 -9.91 4.30
C ASN A 123 -3.61 -10.05 4.79
N VAL A 124 -3.39 -10.93 5.76
CA VAL A 124 -2.07 -11.16 6.38
C VAL A 124 -1.15 -11.92 5.42
N PRO A 125 0.00 -11.34 5.01
CA PRO A 125 0.96 -12.03 4.15
C PRO A 125 1.83 -13.04 4.93
N ALA A 126 2.44 -13.97 4.21
CA ALA A 126 3.43 -14.92 4.70
C ALA A 126 4.86 -14.33 4.58
N TYR A 127 5.79 -14.86 5.39
CA TYR A 127 7.20 -14.49 5.30
C TYR A 127 7.74 -14.70 3.87
N GLY A 128 8.41 -13.68 3.33
CA GLY A 128 8.97 -13.69 1.97
C GLY A 128 7.97 -13.49 0.83
N GLU A 129 6.66 -13.41 1.11
CA GLU A 129 5.63 -13.19 0.11
C GLU A 129 5.76 -11.79 -0.53
N VAL A 130 5.68 -11.69 -1.86
CA VAL A 130 5.69 -10.41 -2.58
C VAL A 130 4.25 -9.92 -2.74
N ILE A 131 3.96 -8.73 -2.22
CA ILE A 131 2.62 -8.13 -2.19
C ILE A 131 2.68 -6.67 -2.65
N ALA A 132 1.52 -6.06 -2.92
CA ALA A 132 1.40 -4.64 -3.27
C ALA A 132 0.35 -3.92 -2.41
N PHE A 133 0.79 -3.31 -1.31
CA PHE A 133 -0.09 -2.66 -0.34
C PHE A 133 0.11 -1.14 -0.35
N SER A 134 -0.94 -0.40 -0.68
CA SER A 134 -0.99 1.06 -0.58
C SER A 134 -1.56 1.50 0.77
N GLU A 135 -0.74 1.41 1.82
CA GLU A 135 -1.03 1.99 3.14
C GLU A 135 0.29 2.35 3.86
N SER A 136 0.30 3.51 4.49
CA SER A 136 1.37 4.15 5.26
C SER A 136 2.01 3.23 6.28
N SER A 137 1.21 2.57 7.12
CA SER A 137 1.67 1.67 8.17
C SER A 137 2.07 0.28 7.63
N ALA A 138 1.46 -0.15 6.51
CA ALA A 138 1.65 -1.48 5.96
C ALA A 138 3.09 -1.73 5.52
N THR A 139 3.70 -0.80 4.79
CA THR A 139 5.05 -1.00 4.21
C THR A 139 6.09 -1.39 5.28
N PRO A 140 6.28 -0.63 6.39
CA PRO A 140 7.24 -0.99 7.43
C PRO A 140 6.81 -2.23 8.22
N TYR A 141 5.50 -2.41 8.48
CA TYR A 141 5.02 -3.58 9.21
C TYR A 141 5.25 -4.89 8.44
N VAL A 142 4.84 -4.92 7.17
CA VAL A 142 4.99 -6.08 6.28
C VAL A 142 6.45 -6.43 6.09
N ASN A 143 7.32 -5.44 5.84
CA ASN A 143 8.74 -5.69 5.61
C ASN A 143 9.52 -6.07 6.87
N SER A 144 9.26 -5.41 8.00
CA SER A 144 10.11 -5.53 9.20
C SER A 144 9.55 -6.46 10.27
N VAL A 145 8.22 -6.56 10.40
CA VAL A 145 7.57 -7.38 11.43
C VAL A 145 7.21 -8.75 10.87
N ILE A 146 6.56 -8.80 9.70
CA ILE A 146 6.15 -10.05 9.05
C ILE A 146 7.31 -10.66 8.25
N GLY A 147 8.10 -9.83 7.56
CA GLY A 147 9.15 -10.28 6.66
C GLY A 147 8.66 -10.63 5.25
N ALA A 148 7.44 -10.22 4.90
CA ALA A 148 6.99 -10.16 3.51
C ALA A 148 7.67 -9.00 2.77
N ARG A 149 7.44 -8.87 1.46
CA ARG A 149 8.15 -7.93 0.59
C ARG A 149 7.16 -7.03 -0.15
N THR A 150 7.31 -5.72 0.02
CA THR A 150 6.56 -4.70 -0.72
C THR A 150 7.37 -3.41 -0.77
N ASN A 151 7.25 -2.67 -1.86
CA ASN A 151 7.64 -1.26 -1.89
C ASN A 151 6.52 -0.40 -1.31
N ARG A 152 6.78 0.91 -1.18
CA ARG A 152 5.75 1.90 -0.82
C ARG A 152 4.87 2.16 -2.04
N GLU A 153 3.84 1.34 -2.20
CA GLU A 153 2.87 1.49 -3.29
C GLU A 153 1.96 2.71 -3.05
N GLY A 154 1.66 3.43 -4.12
CA GLY A 154 0.57 4.41 -4.12
C GLY A 154 -0.76 3.75 -4.48
N ALA A 155 -1.88 4.45 -4.29
CA ALA A 155 -3.21 3.92 -4.60
C ALA A 155 -3.30 3.41 -6.04
N ASN A 156 -2.80 4.20 -6.99
CA ASN A 156 -2.83 3.87 -8.41
C ASN A 156 -1.91 2.70 -8.76
N SER A 157 -0.69 2.64 -8.21
CA SER A 157 0.26 1.54 -8.50
C SER A 157 -0.22 0.23 -7.89
N ALA A 158 -0.80 0.26 -6.68
CA ALA A 158 -1.42 -0.90 -6.05
C ALA A 158 -2.65 -1.39 -6.83
N LEU A 159 -3.49 -0.49 -7.36
CA LEU A 159 -4.61 -0.86 -8.22
C LEU A 159 -4.12 -1.48 -9.55
N CYS A 160 -3.07 -0.92 -10.14
CA CYS A 160 -2.44 -1.50 -11.33
C CYS A 160 -1.83 -2.87 -11.04
N ALA A 161 -1.21 -3.07 -9.87
CA ALA A 161 -0.72 -4.35 -9.40
C ALA A 161 -1.87 -5.36 -9.23
N ALA A 162 -3.03 -4.93 -8.74
CA ALA A 162 -4.22 -5.78 -8.61
C ALA A 162 -4.76 -6.23 -9.97
N ILE A 163 -4.75 -5.34 -10.98
CA ILE A 163 -5.20 -5.64 -12.35
C ILE A 163 -4.22 -6.56 -13.07
N THR A 164 -2.92 -6.26 -13.02
CA THR A 164 -1.89 -7.00 -13.74
C THR A 164 -1.47 -8.29 -13.02
N GLY A 165 -1.56 -8.32 -11.68
CA GLY A 165 -1.09 -9.38 -10.81
C GLY A 165 0.43 -9.40 -10.62
N MET A 166 1.09 -8.25 -10.82
CA MET A 166 2.55 -8.13 -10.76
C MET A 166 3.01 -6.72 -10.41
N VAL A 167 4.25 -6.61 -9.94
CA VAL A 167 4.97 -5.35 -9.67
C VAL A 167 6.38 -5.42 -10.27
N PRO A 168 7.01 -4.30 -10.61
CA PRO A 168 8.42 -4.31 -10.97
C PRO A 168 9.30 -4.70 -9.77
N GLU A 169 10.37 -5.45 -10.01
CA GLU A 169 11.30 -5.91 -8.98
C GLU A 169 12.33 -4.83 -8.65
N TYR A 170 12.08 -4.00 -7.62
CA TYR A 170 13.00 -2.95 -7.20
C TYR A 170 12.95 -2.71 -5.69
N GLY A 171 13.84 -1.84 -5.19
CA GLY A 171 13.76 -1.32 -3.83
C GLY A 171 13.80 -2.43 -2.77
N LEU A 172 12.80 -2.42 -1.88
CA LEU A 172 12.69 -3.34 -0.74
C LEU A 172 12.36 -4.79 -1.13
N LEU A 173 12.21 -5.09 -2.42
CA LEU A 173 12.10 -6.46 -2.89
C LEU A 173 13.45 -7.20 -2.85
N PHE A 174 14.57 -6.48 -2.92
CA PHE A 174 15.93 -7.04 -2.82
C PHE A 174 16.40 -7.18 -1.37
N ASP A 175 17.14 -8.25 -1.06
CA ASP A 175 17.64 -8.51 0.30
C ASP A 175 18.70 -7.49 0.74
N GLU A 176 19.49 -7.00 -0.20
CA GLU A 176 20.55 -6.02 0.05
C GLU A 176 19.97 -4.70 0.54
N ASN A 177 18.84 -4.28 -0.02
CA ASN A 177 18.16 -3.01 0.28
C ASN A 177 17.34 -3.04 1.58
N ARG A 178 17.29 -4.20 2.27
CA ARG A 178 16.60 -4.36 3.56
C ARG A 178 17.57 -4.38 4.75
N LYS A 179 18.87 -4.33 4.49
CA LYS A 179 19.88 -4.29 5.54
C LYS A 179 19.86 -2.93 6.19
N ALA A 180 19.99 -2.91 7.51
CA ALA A 180 20.06 -1.66 8.25
C ALA A 180 21.32 -0.88 7.87
N GLU A 181 21.13 0.40 7.62
CA GLU A 181 22.17 1.35 7.23
C GLU A 181 22.49 2.32 8.38
N ILE A 182 21.52 2.55 9.27
CA ILE A 182 21.67 3.38 10.46
C ILE A 182 21.25 2.63 11.73
N LEU A 183 22.09 2.72 12.76
CA LEU A 183 21.80 2.19 14.10
C LEU A 183 21.26 3.31 15.00
N VAL A 184 20.03 3.15 15.46
CA VAL A 184 19.38 4.06 16.42
C VAL A 184 19.53 3.48 17.83
N ASP A 185 20.38 4.11 18.63
CA ASP A 185 20.60 3.76 20.04
C ASP A 185 19.54 4.42 20.93
N VAL A 186 18.49 3.67 21.30
CA VAL A 186 17.37 4.18 22.11
C VAL A 186 17.76 4.14 23.58
N GLN A 187 18.03 5.33 24.13
CA GLN A 187 18.35 5.53 25.55
C GLN A 187 17.12 5.89 26.39
N ALA A 188 15.98 6.14 25.75
CA ALA A 188 14.71 6.40 26.42
C ALA A 188 14.09 5.09 26.93
N ASP A 189 13.30 5.20 27.99
CA ASP A 189 12.56 4.07 28.56
C ASP A 189 11.26 3.85 27.77
N VAL A 190 11.30 2.94 26.80
CA VAL A 190 10.17 2.60 25.92
C VAL A 190 9.49 1.33 26.45
N LYS A 191 8.27 1.47 26.98
CA LYS A 191 7.56 0.39 27.71
C LYS A 191 6.20 0.05 27.15
N THR A 192 5.53 1.01 26.51
CA THR A 192 4.15 0.88 26.05
C THR A 192 4.05 1.10 24.54
N ASP A 193 2.94 0.67 23.94
CA ASP A 193 2.66 0.94 22.52
C ASP A 193 2.63 2.43 22.20
N PHE A 194 2.21 3.26 23.15
CA PHE A 194 2.25 4.72 23.02
C PHE A 194 3.70 5.24 22.98
N ASP A 195 4.59 4.71 23.82
CA ASP A 195 6.02 5.10 23.78
C ASP A 195 6.65 4.74 22.43
N TYR A 196 6.30 3.58 21.86
CA TYR A 196 6.71 3.19 20.52
C TYR A 196 6.19 4.16 19.45
N GLN A 197 4.93 4.59 19.54
CA GLN A 197 4.38 5.60 18.65
C GLN A 197 5.17 6.92 18.73
N ILE A 198 5.45 7.40 19.94
CA ILE A 198 6.24 8.62 20.15
C ILE A 198 7.68 8.46 19.64
N LEU A 199 8.29 7.29 19.80
CA LEU A 199 9.61 7.00 19.24
C LEU A 199 9.61 7.11 17.71
N GLY A 200 8.58 6.57 17.04
CA GLY A 200 8.43 6.65 15.60
C GLY A 200 8.27 8.07 15.09
N TRP A 201 7.57 8.91 15.85
CA TRP A 201 7.42 10.34 15.55
C TRP A 201 8.73 11.12 15.79
N CYS A 202 9.45 10.81 16.88
CA CYS A 202 10.70 11.48 17.23
C CYS A 202 11.87 11.17 16.28
N TYR A 203 11.88 10.01 15.64
CA TYR A 203 12.98 9.60 14.76
C TYR A 203 13.19 10.57 13.57
N PRO A 204 12.20 10.83 12.69
CA PRO A 204 12.37 11.71 11.53
C PRO A 204 12.66 13.16 11.93
N GLU A 205 12.18 13.60 13.11
CA GLU A 205 12.52 14.91 13.68
C GLU A 205 14.01 15.04 14.03
N LYS A 206 14.68 13.93 14.38
CA LYS A 206 16.11 13.91 14.70
C LYS A 206 16.99 13.55 13.50
N TYR A 207 16.47 12.74 12.58
CA TYR A 207 17.23 12.22 11.44
C TYR A 207 16.36 12.20 10.18
N LYS A 208 16.71 13.02 9.19
CA LYS A 208 15.94 13.22 7.95
C LYS A 208 16.45 12.38 6.76
N GLY A 209 17.28 11.38 7.03
CA GLY A 209 17.83 10.52 5.99
C GLY A 209 16.85 9.44 5.56
N LEU A 210 17.14 8.82 4.42
CA LEU A 210 16.31 7.78 3.79
C LEU A 210 16.80 6.35 4.10
N GLU A 211 17.88 6.24 4.86
CA GLU A 211 18.53 4.99 5.27
C GLU A 211 17.59 4.12 6.10
N VAL A 212 17.68 2.79 5.92
CA VAL A 212 16.88 1.84 6.70
C VAL A 212 17.39 1.79 8.15
N PRO A 213 16.57 2.16 9.16
CA PRO A 213 17.00 2.15 10.55
C PRO A 213 16.84 0.80 11.22
N VAL A 214 17.76 0.50 12.15
CA VAL A 214 17.57 -0.53 13.18
C VAL A 214 17.64 0.10 14.56
N PHE A 215 16.66 -0.25 15.40
CA PHE A 215 16.54 0.28 16.75
C PHE A 215 17.10 -0.73 17.75
N LYS A 216 18.00 -0.28 18.63
CA LYS A 216 18.51 -1.07 19.77
C LYS A 216 18.22 -0.36 21.09
N GLY A 217 18.37 -1.08 22.20
CA GLY A 217 18.24 -0.51 23.55
C GLY A 217 16.82 -0.60 24.14
N ILE A 218 15.85 -1.08 23.37
CA ILE A 218 14.48 -1.28 23.83
C ILE A 218 14.33 -2.68 24.43
N LYS A 219 13.81 -2.77 25.66
CA LYS A 219 13.70 -4.04 26.41
C LYS A 219 12.36 -4.72 26.23
N GLU A 220 11.30 -3.93 26.14
CA GLU A 220 9.92 -4.43 26.03
C GLU A 220 9.51 -4.52 24.57
N ARG A 221 8.96 -5.68 24.16
CA ARG A 221 8.40 -5.86 22.83
C ARG A 221 6.97 -5.28 22.80
N PRO A 222 6.59 -4.50 21.79
CA PRO A 222 5.24 -3.94 21.69
C PRO A 222 4.26 -5.00 21.19
N THR A 223 2.99 -4.67 21.25
CA THR A 223 1.94 -5.45 20.59
C THR A 223 2.05 -5.33 19.06
N PRO A 224 1.36 -6.18 18.28
CA PRO A 224 1.18 -5.96 16.85
C PRO A 224 0.71 -4.53 16.51
N GLU A 225 -0.25 -4.00 17.27
CA GLU A 225 -0.77 -2.65 17.10
C GLU A 225 0.28 -1.58 17.46
N GLY A 226 1.12 -1.83 18.46
CA GLY A 226 2.25 -0.97 18.79
C GLY A 226 3.29 -0.89 17.67
N PHE A 227 3.62 -2.02 17.02
CA PHE A 227 4.48 -2.03 15.83
C PHE A 227 3.84 -1.32 14.64
N MET A 228 2.54 -1.52 14.43
CA MET A 228 1.78 -0.80 13.40
C MET A 228 1.85 0.72 13.63
N ASN A 229 1.56 1.18 14.84
CA ASN A 229 1.59 2.60 15.19
C ASN A 229 3.00 3.19 15.06
N PHE A 230 4.02 2.45 15.50
CA PHE A 230 5.42 2.84 15.32
C PHE A 230 5.77 3.00 13.84
N GLY A 231 5.44 2.01 13.00
CA GLY A 231 5.67 2.05 11.56
C GLY A 231 4.90 3.19 10.87
N ALA A 232 3.66 3.44 11.28
CA ALA A 232 2.86 4.55 10.77
C ALA A 232 3.57 5.89 11.00
N GLN A 233 4.03 6.15 12.23
CA GLN A 233 4.71 7.40 12.57
C GLN A 233 6.03 7.56 11.82
N LEU A 234 6.82 6.49 11.70
CA LEU A 234 8.08 6.50 10.93
C LEU A 234 7.86 6.89 9.46
N ASN A 235 6.73 6.51 8.86
CA ASN A 235 6.44 6.76 7.45
C ASN A 235 5.73 8.09 7.15
N THR A 236 5.24 8.79 8.18
CA THR A 236 4.35 9.95 8.01
C THR A 236 4.86 11.23 8.69
N SER A 237 5.78 11.14 9.64
CA SER A 237 6.17 12.29 10.48
C SER A 237 7.34 13.12 9.96
N GLY A 238 7.91 12.79 8.79
CA GLY A 238 8.97 13.57 8.14
C GLY A 238 9.65 12.83 7.00
#